data_AF-A0A812ILW8-F1
#
_entry.id   AF-A0A812ILW8-F1
#
_cell.length_a   1.000
_cell.length_b   1.000
_cell.length_c   1.000
_cell.angle_alpha   90.00
_cell.angle_beta   90.00
_cell.angle_gamma   90.00
#
_symmetry.space_group_name_H-M   'P 1'
#
loop_
_entity.id
_entity.type
_entity.pdbx_description
1 polymer ?
#
loop_
_entity_poly.entity_id
_entity_poly.type
_entity_poly.pdbx_seq_one_letter_code
_entity_poly.pdbx_strand_id
1 'polypeptide(L)'
;MQTTRHIHTQINMLADFSFQIDNEVVERAFSSFAWPLQIQIDVGDSERSLDSQKQKFMEKLDQEKTEYERDMASYQEDLEWLRGLNDYSLAMKCAHRIYSLKENLEKAVVRVQSFVDRERLFGMEVSDYSAVEVMSEAFEPYYKLWNSAIDFKHSEEEWLQGVVQRLVAEEIESMVEEQYKESYKTMKQFEGNENPLAVAKDLREEISNFRANMPVIRALCQEAFEPRHFSDLFEELRMDMDMEDGITLQQMLEIGILDHIDTLERISVKAQKEHGLKTALATMKKEWRPIEFGLVPHRAGTHMVRGIDEIQAVLDDHIVKSMGIRGSPFVEPIEKEVKDWLLKLTYIQDLLEQWLAMQRSWLYLEPIFSSDDIQKQLPSEAKRFQQVNILWRTTMESVAENPNVLDVSEIENLLASFIDANKKLDAIQKGLNDYLDTKRLAFPRFFFLSSDELLMILSQTKDPTAVQPHMGKCFEGISRVRFNNTNEIIEAMSSVEGEVVELAEPVNVVEGEKKGNVEKWLMEVQGSMIDSLTKVTGNSLLAYAKTERGGPRVQSPRYARTSPGWLPAEFTSFMLHL
;
A
#
# COMPACT_ATOMS: atom_id res chain seq x y z
N MET A 1 11.68 80.39 12.48
CA MET A 1 11.52 81.87 12.40
C MET A 1 12.85 82.63 12.31
N GLN A 2 13.85 82.38 13.16
CA GLN A 2 15.14 83.12 13.11
C GLN A 2 15.87 82.97 11.76
N THR A 3 15.91 81.76 11.20
CA THR A 3 16.49 81.46 9.88
C THR A 3 15.76 82.18 8.74
N THR A 4 14.42 82.14 8.74
CA THR A 4 13.59 82.84 7.75
C THR A 4 13.75 84.36 7.82
N ARG A 5 13.81 84.93 9.03
CA ARG A 5 14.09 86.36 9.25
C ARG A 5 15.49 86.74 8.77
N HIS A 6 16.49 85.89 8.98
CA HIS A 6 17.85 86.11 8.48
C HIS A 6 17.88 86.17 6.94
N ILE A 7 17.21 85.22 6.28
CA ILE A 7 17.07 85.19 4.81
C ILE A 7 16.37 86.46 4.29
N HIS A 8 15.29 86.92 4.94
CA HIS A 8 14.62 88.16 4.55
C HIS A 8 15.49 89.39 4.79
N THR A 9 16.32 89.38 5.83
CA THR A 9 17.28 90.48 6.10
C THR A 9 18.36 90.53 5.02
N GLN A 10 18.84 89.37 4.56
CA GLN A 10 19.78 89.27 3.43
C GLN A 10 19.14 89.70 2.11
N ILE A 11 17.89 89.28 1.84
CA ILE A 11 17.13 89.71 0.65
C ILE A 11 16.91 91.24 0.66
N ASN A 12 16.53 91.82 1.81
CA ASN A 12 16.38 93.27 1.95
C ASN A 12 17.71 94.01 1.76
N MET A 13 18.80 93.50 2.32
CA MET A 13 20.14 94.06 2.11
C MET A 13 20.54 94.03 0.62
N LEU A 14 20.31 92.91 -0.07
CA LEU A 14 20.57 92.79 -1.50
C LEU A 14 19.71 93.76 -2.33
N ALA A 15 18.46 93.99 -1.92
CA ALA A 15 17.57 94.97 -2.53
C ALA A 15 18.06 96.42 -2.33
N ASP A 16 18.61 96.77 -1.15
CA ASP A 16 19.18 98.10 -0.87
C ASP A 16 20.37 98.42 -1.80
N PHE A 17 21.12 97.40 -2.25
CA PHE A 17 22.20 97.54 -3.24
C PHE A 17 21.72 97.40 -4.69
N SER A 18 20.40 97.37 -4.95
CA SER A 18 19.79 97.21 -6.28
C SER A 18 20.21 95.93 -7.03
N PHE A 19 20.56 94.87 -6.30
CA PHE A 19 20.93 93.58 -6.89
C PHE A 19 19.67 92.83 -7.37
N GLN A 20 19.65 92.34 -8.62
CA GLN A 20 18.51 91.58 -9.14
C GLN A 20 18.49 90.16 -8.56
N ILE A 21 17.47 89.87 -7.76
CA ILE A 21 17.19 88.53 -7.22
C ILE A 21 16.12 87.88 -8.09
N ASP A 22 16.24 86.58 -8.34
CA ASP A 22 15.23 85.79 -9.04
C ASP A 22 13.86 85.90 -8.35
N ASN A 23 12.81 86.20 -9.12
CA ASN A 23 11.44 86.35 -8.63
C ASN A 23 10.96 85.10 -7.90
N GLU A 24 11.37 83.90 -8.33
CA GLU A 24 10.95 82.65 -7.67
C GLU A 24 11.51 82.53 -6.24
N VAL A 25 12.73 83.03 -6.02
CA VAL A 25 13.35 83.04 -4.68
C VAL A 25 12.68 84.06 -3.77
N VAL A 26 12.33 85.22 -4.31
CA VAL A 26 11.61 86.28 -3.60
C VAL A 26 10.21 85.78 -3.20
N GLU A 27 9.46 85.20 -4.14
CA GLU A 27 8.12 84.66 -3.90
C GLU A 27 8.16 83.57 -2.82
N ARG A 28 9.07 82.58 -2.93
CA ARG A 28 9.22 81.52 -1.93
C ARG A 28 9.61 82.04 -0.55
N ALA A 29 10.46 83.06 -0.48
CA ALA A 29 10.84 83.68 0.78
C ALA A 29 9.61 84.34 1.44
N PHE A 30 8.88 85.20 0.71
CA PHE A 30 7.69 85.86 1.23
C PHE A 30 6.57 84.88 1.58
N SER A 31 6.35 83.82 0.78
CA SER A 31 5.44 82.72 1.13
C SER A 31 5.87 82.03 2.43
N SER A 32 7.17 81.70 2.58
CA SER A 32 7.76 81.13 3.81
C SER A 32 7.56 82.01 5.05
N PHE A 33 7.50 83.33 4.86
CA PHE A 33 7.23 84.29 5.92
C PHE A 33 5.73 84.43 6.24
N ALA A 34 4.86 84.21 5.25
CA ALA A 34 3.40 84.23 5.40
C ALA A 34 2.84 82.92 6.01
N TRP A 35 3.52 81.78 5.82
CA TRP A 35 3.08 80.47 6.33
C TRP A 35 2.69 80.42 7.81
N PRO A 36 3.39 81.06 8.77
CA PRO A 36 2.95 81.08 10.17
C PRO A 36 1.56 81.70 10.37
N LEU A 37 1.23 82.75 9.61
CA LEU A 37 -0.09 83.38 9.65
C LEU A 37 -1.13 82.50 8.94
N GLN A 38 -0.78 81.91 7.79
CA GLN A 38 -1.66 80.99 7.08
C GLN A 38 -1.98 79.76 7.93
N ILE A 39 -0.99 79.17 8.59
CA ILE A 39 -1.17 78.06 9.53
C ILE A 39 -2.08 78.49 10.69
N GLN A 40 -1.95 79.70 11.22
CA GLN A 40 -2.86 80.20 12.27
C GLN A 40 -4.30 80.33 11.77
N ILE A 41 -4.50 80.80 10.54
CA ILE A 41 -5.83 80.90 9.92
C ILE A 41 -6.40 79.49 9.70
N ASP A 42 -5.64 78.59 9.07
CA ASP A 42 -6.07 77.23 8.78
C ASP A 42 -6.33 76.43 10.06
N VAL A 43 -5.52 76.62 11.11
CA VAL A 43 -5.76 76.05 12.44
C VAL A 43 -7.04 76.62 13.05
N GLY A 44 -7.26 77.93 13.00
CA GLY A 44 -8.48 78.55 13.53
C GLY A 44 -9.75 78.13 12.78
N ASP A 45 -9.70 78.01 11.46
CA ASP A 45 -10.83 77.51 10.66
C ASP A 45 -11.06 76.00 10.90
N SER A 46 -9.98 75.22 11.07
CA SER A 46 -10.07 73.81 11.46
C SER A 46 -10.64 73.63 12.86
N GLU A 47 -10.25 74.46 13.82
CA GLU A 47 -10.80 74.47 15.19
C GLU A 47 -12.30 74.78 15.18
N ARG A 48 -12.74 75.79 14.44
CA ARG A 48 -14.17 76.12 14.30
C ARG A 48 -14.97 75.00 13.63
N SER A 49 -14.39 74.38 12.60
CA SER A 49 -15.00 73.23 11.92
C SER A 49 -15.10 72.02 12.86
N LEU A 50 -14.04 71.76 13.63
CA LEU A 50 -13.98 70.71 14.64
C LEU A 50 -15.06 70.91 15.70
N ASP A 51 -15.21 72.13 16.23
CA ASP A 51 -16.25 72.45 17.23
C ASP A 51 -17.66 72.22 16.68
N SER A 52 -17.92 72.67 15.45
CA SER A 52 -19.22 72.44 14.79
C SER A 52 -19.51 70.96 14.57
N GLN A 53 -18.51 70.17 14.15
CA GLN A 53 -18.66 68.73 13.98
C GLN A 53 -18.82 68.01 15.32
N LYS A 54 -18.07 68.42 16.36
CA LYS A 54 -18.19 67.90 17.72
C LYS A 54 -19.62 68.06 18.22
N GLN A 55 -20.23 69.23 18.04
CA GLN A 55 -21.62 69.47 18.43
C GLN A 55 -22.60 68.54 17.71
N LYS A 56 -22.48 68.39 16.39
CA LYS A 56 -23.34 67.48 15.62
C LYS A 56 -23.19 66.01 16.05
N PHE A 57 -21.97 65.57 16.33
CA PHE A 57 -21.74 64.21 16.80
C PHE A 57 -22.24 63.98 18.24
N MET A 58 -22.17 64.98 19.11
CA MET A 58 -22.76 64.92 20.45
C MET A 58 -24.29 64.86 20.39
N GLU A 59 -24.94 65.67 19.54
CA GLU A 59 -26.40 65.61 19.32
C GLU A 59 -26.84 64.26 18.76
N LYS A 60 -26.08 63.71 17.81
CA LYS A 60 -26.34 62.36 17.28
C LYS A 60 -26.15 61.27 18.33
N LEU A 61 -25.11 61.38 19.17
CA LEU A 61 -24.87 60.44 20.27
C LEU A 61 -26.04 60.46 21.26
N ASP A 62 -26.56 61.63 21.60
CA ASP A 62 -27.72 61.78 22.48
C ASP A 62 -28.98 61.11 21.89
N GLN A 63 -29.26 61.33 20.60
CA GLN A 63 -30.34 60.63 19.90
C GLN A 63 -30.17 59.11 19.95
N GLU A 64 -28.98 58.59 19.63
CA GLU A 64 -28.71 57.14 19.66
C GLU A 64 -28.85 56.55 21.07
N LYS A 65 -28.55 57.31 22.14
CA LYS A 65 -28.80 56.87 23.52
C LYS A 65 -30.29 56.78 23.85
N THR A 66 -31.09 57.77 23.44
CA THR A 66 -32.54 57.73 23.67
C THR A 66 -33.23 56.59 22.91
N GLU A 67 -32.72 56.24 21.72
CA GLU A 67 -33.17 55.06 21.00
C GLU A 67 -32.81 53.77 21.74
N TYR A 68 -31.56 53.66 22.20
CA TYR A 68 -31.10 52.51 23.00
C TYR A 68 -31.95 52.30 24.26
N GLU A 69 -32.31 53.35 24.99
CA GLU A 69 -33.20 53.24 26.16
C GLU A 69 -34.57 52.67 25.80
N ARG A 70 -35.12 53.06 24.63
CA ARG A 70 -36.38 52.52 24.11
C ARG A 70 -36.24 51.05 23.71
N ASP A 71 -35.15 50.71 23.02
CA ASP A 71 -34.85 49.34 22.61
C ASP A 71 -34.71 48.43 23.84
N MET A 72 -34.00 48.89 24.88
CA MET A 72 -33.86 48.18 26.15
C MET A 72 -35.19 47.94 26.86
N ALA A 73 -36.13 48.90 26.81
CA ALA A 73 -37.47 48.71 27.35
C ALA A 73 -38.25 47.62 26.57
N SER A 74 -38.11 47.58 25.24
CA SER A 74 -38.70 46.52 24.41
C SER A 74 -38.09 45.15 24.71
N TYR A 75 -36.77 45.06 24.89
CA TYR A 75 -36.09 43.81 25.22
C TYR A 75 -36.49 43.27 26.59
N GLN A 76 -36.74 44.17 27.56
CA GLN A 76 -37.29 43.82 28.86
C GLN A 76 -38.71 43.22 28.75
N GLU A 77 -39.57 43.80 27.91
CA GLU A 77 -40.91 43.27 27.65
C GLU A 77 -40.85 41.87 27.00
N ASP A 78 -39.95 41.67 26.03
CA ASP A 78 -39.73 40.37 25.40
C ASP A 78 -39.21 39.33 26.41
N LEU A 79 -38.34 39.72 27.33
CA LEU A 79 -37.84 38.85 28.40
C LEU A 79 -38.95 38.48 29.39
N GLU A 80 -39.81 39.43 29.76
CA GLU A 80 -40.97 39.17 30.64
C GLU A 80 -42.00 38.27 29.97
N TRP A 81 -42.24 38.45 28.67
CA TRP A 81 -43.04 37.54 27.87
C TRP A 81 -42.46 36.12 27.91
N LEU A 82 -41.15 35.96 27.73
CA LEU A 82 -40.47 34.65 27.77
C LEU A 82 -40.56 33.98 29.15
N ARG A 83 -40.50 34.75 30.24
CA ARG A 83 -40.70 34.26 31.62
C ARG A 83 -42.12 33.77 31.88
N GLY A 84 -43.10 34.32 31.15
CA GLY A 84 -44.50 33.93 31.24
C GLY A 84 -44.84 32.64 30.51
N LEU A 85 -43.97 32.16 29.61
CA LEU A 85 -44.24 30.95 28.82
C LEU A 85 -44.02 29.69 29.66
N ASN A 86 -45.01 28.80 29.62
CA ASN A 86 -45.02 27.53 30.35
C ASN A 86 -45.32 26.32 29.45
N ASP A 87 -45.43 26.51 28.13
CA ASP A 87 -45.87 25.48 27.17
C ASP A 87 -44.75 25.17 26.16
N TYR A 88 -44.22 23.95 26.25
CA TYR A 88 -43.20 23.41 25.34
C TYR A 88 -43.69 23.32 23.87
N SER A 89 -45.00 23.19 23.63
CA SER A 89 -45.58 23.13 22.29
C SER A 89 -45.25 24.38 21.46
N LEU A 90 -45.04 25.52 22.12
CA LEU A 90 -44.79 26.82 21.51
C LEU A 90 -43.34 27.01 21.04
N ALA A 91 -42.40 26.12 21.36
CA ALA A 91 -40.97 26.29 21.08
C ALA A 91 -40.69 26.74 19.62
N MET A 92 -41.23 26.03 18.63
CA MET A 92 -41.06 26.38 17.20
C MET A 92 -41.72 27.72 16.82
N LYS A 93 -42.85 28.07 17.43
CA LYS A 93 -43.56 29.34 17.17
C LYS A 93 -42.83 30.54 17.77
N CYS A 94 -42.16 30.33 18.90
CA CYS A 94 -41.43 31.36 19.64
C CYS A 94 -39.98 31.55 19.14
N ALA A 95 -39.45 30.61 18.34
CA ALA A 95 -38.07 30.58 17.86
C ALA A 95 -37.59 31.92 17.25
N HIS A 96 -38.33 32.46 16.28
CA HIS A 96 -37.96 33.72 15.63
C HIS A 96 -37.81 34.89 16.63
N ARG A 97 -38.73 35.00 17.60
CA ARG A 97 -38.69 36.08 18.59
C ARG A 97 -37.51 35.92 19.56
N ILE A 98 -37.18 34.69 19.94
CA ILE A 98 -36.06 34.37 20.83
C ILE A 98 -34.72 34.64 20.14
N TYR A 99 -34.56 34.21 18.88
CA TYR A 99 -33.35 34.48 18.11
C TYR A 99 -33.18 35.97 17.82
N SER A 100 -34.26 36.67 17.49
CA SER A 100 -34.23 38.12 17.29
C SER A 100 -33.83 38.85 18.57
N LEU A 101 -34.33 38.45 19.75
CA LEU A 101 -33.92 39.02 21.03
C LEU A 101 -32.43 38.77 21.32
N LYS A 102 -31.92 37.56 21.04
CA LYS A 102 -30.48 37.24 21.20
C LYS A 102 -29.61 38.13 20.31
N GLU A 103 -29.93 38.23 19.03
CA GLU A 103 -29.19 39.06 18.07
C GLU A 103 -29.24 40.56 18.44
N ASN A 104 -30.41 41.02 18.89
CA ASN A 104 -30.60 42.40 19.31
C ASN A 104 -29.80 42.74 20.58
N LEU A 105 -29.74 41.85 21.57
CA LEU A 105 -28.91 42.01 22.77
C LEU A 105 -27.41 42.05 22.44
N GLU A 106 -26.94 41.18 21.55
CA GLU A 106 -25.54 41.20 21.08
C GLU A 106 -25.19 42.52 20.37
N LYS A 107 -26.09 43.00 19.49
CA LYS A 107 -25.95 44.32 18.85
C LYS A 107 -25.96 45.45 19.88
N ALA A 108 -26.78 45.35 20.93
CA ALA A 108 -26.85 46.34 22.00
C ALA A 108 -25.55 46.41 22.80
N VAL A 109 -24.91 45.28 23.12
CA VAL A 109 -23.58 45.24 23.76
C VAL A 109 -22.52 45.94 22.91
N VAL A 110 -22.50 45.68 21.61
CA VAL A 110 -21.57 46.37 20.68
C VAL A 110 -21.87 47.87 20.59
N ARG A 111 -23.15 48.25 20.59
CA ARG A 111 -23.61 49.66 20.57
C ARG A 111 -23.15 50.41 21.83
N VAL A 112 -23.26 49.77 23.00
CA VAL A 112 -22.78 50.31 24.29
C VAL A 112 -21.27 50.56 24.27
N GLN A 113 -20.47 49.62 23.76
CA GLN A 113 -19.02 49.83 23.65
C GLN A 113 -18.68 51.05 22.78
N SER A 114 -19.40 51.22 21.66
CA SER A 114 -19.28 52.40 20.80
C SER A 114 -19.69 53.69 21.52
N PHE A 115 -20.68 53.66 22.42
CA PHE A 115 -21.05 54.82 23.23
C PHE A 115 -19.93 55.21 24.19
N VAL A 116 -19.40 54.24 24.94
CA VAL A 116 -18.30 54.46 25.89
C VAL A 116 -17.06 55.06 25.19
N ASP A 117 -16.70 54.54 24.02
CA ASP A 117 -15.56 55.04 23.25
C ASP A 117 -15.79 56.50 22.78
N ARG A 118 -17.01 56.83 22.34
CA ARG A 118 -17.37 58.20 21.92
C ARG A 118 -17.44 59.17 23.10
N GLU A 119 -17.99 58.76 24.24
CA GLU A 119 -18.01 59.57 25.47
C GLU A 119 -16.60 59.92 25.93
N ARG A 120 -15.68 58.94 25.93
CA ARG A 120 -14.26 59.15 26.23
C ARG A 120 -13.60 60.09 25.24
N LEU A 121 -13.87 59.92 23.94
CA LEU A 121 -13.34 60.78 22.88
C LEU A 121 -13.77 62.25 23.07
N PHE A 122 -15.02 62.48 23.50
CA PHE A 122 -15.54 63.83 23.72
C PHE A 122 -15.18 64.43 25.09
N GLY A 123 -14.58 63.63 26.00
CA GLY A 123 -14.24 64.03 27.36
C GLY A 123 -15.45 64.12 28.29
N MET A 124 -16.51 63.36 27.99
CA MET A 124 -17.74 63.28 28.80
C MET A 124 -17.56 62.28 29.94
N GLU A 125 -18.37 62.41 30.99
CA GLU A 125 -18.49 61.34 31.99
C GLU A 125 -19.10 60.09 31.34
N VAL A 126 -18.47 58.94 31.56
CA VAL A 126 -18.95 57.67 30.99
C VAL A 126 -20.26 57.28 31.67
N SER A 127 -21.30 57.07 30.87
CA SER A 127 -22.62 56.69 31.37
C SER A 127 -22.62 55.21 31.82
N ASP A 128 -23.48 54.87 32.79
CA ASP A 128 -23.64 53.48 33.24
C ASP A 128 -24.56 52.70 32.30
N TYR A 129 -24.01 51.66 31.67
CA TYR A 129 -24.72 50.78 30.74
C TYR A 129 -24.83 49.34 31.24
N SER A 130 -24.61 49.09 32.55
CA SER A 130 -24.66 47.75 33.16
C SER A 130 -25.99 47.02 32.94
N ALA A 131 -27.07 47.74 32.65
CA ALA A 131 -28.38 47.15 32.36
C ALA A 131 -28.38 46.12 31.20
N VAL A 132 -27.56 46.31 30.15
CA VAL A 132 -27.49 45.35 29.03
C VAL A 132 -26.81 44.05 29.44
N GLU A 133 -25.78 44.14 30.30
CA GLU A 133 -25.07 42.98 30.83
C GLU A 133 -25.99 42.19 31.75
N VAL A 134 -26.66 42.87 32.70
CA VAL A 134 -27.65 42.25 33.59
C VAL A 134 -28.79 41.59 32.82
N MET A 135 -29.29 42.24 31.76
CA MET A 135 -30.35 41.67 30.92
C MET A 135 -29.85 40.46 30.12
N SER A 136 -28.64 40.53 29.58
CA SER A 136 -28.01 39.44 28.85
C SER A 136 -27.75 38.23 29.75
N GLU A 137 -27.23 38.46 30.97
CA GLU A 137 -27.07 37.42 32.01
C GLU A 137 -28.41 36.82 32.43
N ALA A 138 -29.47 37.65 32.54
CA ALA A 138 -30.80 37.19 32.89
C ALA A 138 -31.50 36.43 31.75
N PHE A 139 -31.21 36.75 30.49
CA PHE A 139 -31.79 36.11 29.31
C PHE A 139 -31.11 34.78 28.96
N GLU A 140 -29.79 34.69 29.16
CA GLU A 140 -28.97 33.54 28.73
C GLU A 140 -29.51 32.16 29.20
N PRO A 141 -29.98 31.97 30.46
CA PRO A 141 -30.58 30.71 30.88
C PRO A 141 -31.84 30.33 30.08
N TYR A 142 -32.69 31.33 29.77
CA TYR A 142 -33.93 31.11 29.03
C TYR A 142 -33.63 30.82 27.57
N TYR A 143 -32.69 31.55 26.98
CA TYR A 143 -32.20 31.28 25.62
C TYR A 143 -31.72 29.84 25.50
N LYS A 144 -30.90 29.35 26.44
CA LYS A 144 -30.43 27.96 26.45
C LYS A 144 -31.56 26.94 26.52
N LEU A 145 -32.55 27.15 27.39
CA LEU A 145 -33.70 26.27 27.51
C LEU A 145 -34.50 26.19 26.21
N TRP A 146 -34.88 27.34 25.67
CA TRP A 146 -35.73 27.38 24.49
C TRP A 146 -34.99 26.99 23.22
N ASN A 147 -33.71 27.36 23.08
CA ASN A 147 -32.89 26.90 21.97
C ASN A 147 -32.75 25.38 22.00
N SER A 148 -32.45 24.78 23.16
CA SER A 148 -32.41 23.32 23.31
C SER A 148 -33.75 22.65 22.97
N ALA A 149 -34.88 23.27 23.33
CA ALA A 149 -36.21 22.78 22.96
C ALA A 149 -36.49 22.88 21.45
N ILE A 150 -36.06 23.95 20.79
CA ILE A 150 -36.20 24.15 19.34
C ILE A 150 -35.32 23.15 18.59
N ASP A 151 -34.04 23.07 18.97
CA ASP A 151 -33.06 22.18 18.36
C ASP A 151 -33.51 20.72 18.48
N PHE A 152 -33.96 20.28 19.66
CA PHE A 152 -34.45 18.92 19.84
C PHE A 152 -35.70 18.64 18.99
N LYS A 153 -36.69 19.54 18.92
CA LYS A 153 -37.87 19.35 18.06
C LYS A 153 -37.50 19.21 16.58
N HIS A 154 -36.59 20.06 16.12
CA HIS A 154 -36.13 19.99 14.73
C HIS A 154 -35.40 18.67 14.46
N SER A 155 -34.46 18.29 15.33
CA SER A 155 -33.73 17.02 15.21
C SER A 155 -34.67 15.82 15.30
N GLU A 156 -35.64 15.81 16.22
CA GLU A 156 -36.64 14.76 16.35
C GLU A 156 -37.47 14.61 15.07
N GLU A 157 -37.96 15.72 14.51
CA GLU A 157 -38.71 15.70 13.24
C GLU A 157 -37.85 15.15 12.08
N GLU A 158 -36.60 15.59 11.98
CA GLU A 158 -35.65 15.10 10.98
C GLU A 158 -35.36 13.60 11.12
N TRP A 159 -35.17 13.11 12.35
CA TRP A 159 -34.90 11.70 12.61
C TRP A 159 -36.14 10.84 12.36
N LEU A 160 -37.34 11.31 12.72
CA LEU A 160 -38.59 10.58 12.51
C LEU A 160 -38.98 10.50 11.03
N GLN A 161 -38.84 11.60 10.29
CA GLN A 161 -39.14 11.66 8.85
C GLN A 161 -38.01 11.09 7.98
N GLY A 162 -36.81 10.92 8.55
CA GLY A 162 -35.65 10.35 7.88
C GLY A 162 -35.85 8.89 7.48
N VAL A 163 -35.40 8.54 6.27
CA VAL A 163 -35.34 7.14 5.82
C VAL A 163 -34.30 6.39 6.65
N VAL A 164 -34.69 5.25 7.23
CA VAL A 164 -33.88 4.45 8.17
C VAL A 164 -32.46 4.18 7.66
N GLN A 165 -32.30 3.92 6.36
CA GLN A 165 -31.01 3.61 5.73
C GLN A 165 -30.03 4.80 5.67
N ARG A 166 -30.53 6.04 5.80
CA ARG A 166 -29.70 7.26 5.79
C ARG A 166 -29.35 7.75 7.20
N LEU A 167 -30.05 7.24 8.20
CA LEU A 167 -29.83 7.60 9.59
C LEU A 167 -28.63 6.85 10.14
N VAL A 168 -27.81 7.52 10.94
CA VAL A 168 -26.65 6.94 11.60
C VAL A 168 -26.97 6.80 13.08
N ALA A 169 -27.15 5.57 13.55
CA ALA A 169 -27.56 5.30 14.94
C ALA A 169 -26.60 5.92 15.97
N GLU A 170 -25.29 5.85 15.73
CA GLU A 170 -24.26 6.34 16.65
C GLU A 170 -24.30 7.87 16.82
N GLU A 171 -24.54 8.60 15.74
CA GLU A 171 -24.64 10.07 15.76
C GLU A 171 -25.88 10.53 16.53
N ILE A 172 -27.04 9.91 16.23
CA ILE A 172 -28.30 10.17 16.92
C ILE A 172 -28.17 9.87 18.42
N GLU A 173 -27.58 8.73 18.77
CA GLU A 173 -27.39 8.35 20.17
C GLU A 173 -26.54 9.36 20.94
N SER A 174 -25.44 9.81 20.33
CA SER A 174 -24.56 10.82 20.93
C SER A 174 -25.30 12.13 21.17
N MET A 175 -26.07 12.61 20.19
CA MET A 175 -26.85 13.85 20.29
C MET A 175 -27.93 13.76 21.37
N VAL A 176 -28.70 12.66 21.39
CA VAL A 176 -29.76 12.44 22.38
C VAL A 176 -29.20 12.36 23.80
N GLU A 177 -28.07 11.68 24.00
CA GLU A 177 -27.46 11.54 25.33
C GLU A 177 -26.84 12.87 25.81
N GLU A 178 -26.28 13.68 24.91
CA GLU A 178 -25.82 15.04 25.21
C GLU A 178 -26.99 15.93 25.66
N GLN A 179 -28.05 16.01 24.85
CA GLN A 179 -29.25 16.80 25.17
C GLN A 179 -29.97 16.30 26.43
N TYR A 180 -29.96 14.99 26.71
CA TYR A 180 -30.51 14.43 27.94
C TYR A 180 -29.73 14.86 29.20
N LYS A 181 -28.40 14.99 29.09
CA LYS A 181 -27.56 15.51 30.18
C LYS A 181 -27.73 17.01 30.36
N GLU A 182 -27.83 17.76 29.26
CA GLU A 182 -28.04 19.21 29.29
C GLU A 182 -29.41 19.60 29.84
N SER A 183 -30.48 18.90 29.43
CA SER A 183 -31.83 19.12 29.97
C SER A 183 -31.89 18.98 31.49
N TYR A 184 -31.10 18.08 32.08
CA TYR A 184 -31.00 17.96 33.55
C TYR A 184 -30.38 19.19 34.20
N LYS A 185 -29.32 19.75 33.60
CA LYS A 185 -28.66 20.96 34.10
C LYS A 185 -29.60 22.15 34.00
N THR A 186 -30.28 22.29 32.86
CA THR A 186 -31.26 23.37 32.62
C THR A 186 -32.44 23.27 33.59
N MET A 187 -32.98 22.06 33.81
CA MET A 187 -34.04 21.84 34.79
C MET A 187 -33.61 22.27 36.21
N LYS A 188 -32.39 21.90 36.63
CA LYS A 188 -31.82 22.34 37.92
C LYS A 188 -31.66 23.86 38.02
N GLN A 189 -31.29 24.52 36.93
CA GLN A 189 -31.11 25.96 36.89
C GLN A 189 -32.41 26.73 37.15
N PHE A 190 -33.56 26.12 36.83
CA PHE A 190 -34.89 26.71 37.04
C PHE A 190 -35.64 26.14 38.26
N GLU A 191 -34.95 25.43 39.17
CA GLU A 191 -35.50 25.02 40.48
C GLU A 191 -35.85 26.26 41.33
N GLY A 192 -37.04 26.81 41.11
CA GLY A 192 -37.53 28.04 41.75
C GLY A 192 -38.43 28.91 40.87
N ASN A 193 -38.44 28.70 39.55
CA ASN A 193 -39.32 29.41 38.60
C ASN A 193 -40.30 28.42 37.96
N GLU A 194 -41.58 28.48 38.34
CA GLU A 194 -42.58 27.47 37.93
C GLU A 194 -42.75 27.34 36.42
N ASN A 195 -42.86 28.46 35.68
CA ASN A 195 -43.10 28.48 34.24
C ASN A 195 -41.97 27.83 33.40
N PRO A 196 -40.71 28.34 33.45
CA PRO A 196 -39.62 27.72 32.69
C PRO A 196 -39.27 26.32 33.20
N LEU A 197 -39.54 26.01 34.48
CA LEU A 197 -39.36 24.66 35.01
C LEU A 197 -40.35 23.67 34.39
N ALA A 198 -41.60 24.08 34.11
CA ALA A 198 -42.56 23.24 33.39
C ALA A 198 -42.02 22.87 32.00
N VAL A 199 -41.59 23.87 31.22
CA VAL A 199 -41.00 23.66 29.89
C VAL A 199 -39.75 22.77 29.93
N ALA A 200 -38.87 22.96 30.93
CA ALA A 200 -37.69 22.14 31.10
C ALA A 200 -38.00 20.68 31.47
N LYS A 201 -39.09 20.43 32.21
CA LYS A 201 -39.57 19.08 32.52
C LYS A 201 -40.16 18.42 31.28
N ASP A 202 -41.00 19.13 30.54
CA ASP A 202 -41.63 18.64 29.31
C ASP A 202 -40.55 18.29 28.27
N LEU A 203 -39.58 19.18 28.02
CA LEU A 203 -38.43 18.91 27.15
C LEU A 203 -37.70 17.62 27.57
N ARG A 204 -37.44 17.45 28.87
CA ARG A 204 -36.77 16.26 29.38
C ARG A 204 -37.60 14.99 29.20
N GLU A 205 -38.91 15.09 29.38
CA GLU A 205 -39.83 13.97 29.16
C GLU A 205 -39.85 13.56 27.69
N GLU A 206 -39.94 14.51 26.76
CA GLU A 206 -39.89 14.24 25.32
C GLU A 206 -38.54 13.62 24.90
N ILE A 207 -37.40 14.17 25.36
CA ILE A 207 -36.09 13.55 25.13
C ILE A 207 -36.07 12.12 25.72
N SER A 208 -36.69 11.90 26.89
CA SER A 208 -36.76 10.57 27.50
C SER A 208 -37.64 9.61 26.69
N ASN A 209 -38.73 10.08 26.11
CA ASN A 209 -39.63 9.31 25.26
C ASN A 209 -38.90 8.89 23.98
N PHE A 210 -38.24 9.84 23.30
CA PHE A 210 -37.44 9.52 22.12
C PHE A 210 -36.28 8.56 22.46
N ARG A 211 -35.62 8.78 23.61
CA ARG A 211 -34.54 7.91 24.10
C ARG A 211 -34.98 6.46 24.32
N ALA A 212 -36.25 6.21 24.65
CA ALA A 212 -36.79 4.87 24.76
C ALA A 212 -36.80 4.11 23.41
N ASN A 213 -36.80 4.84 22.29
CA ASN A 213 -36.76 4.29 20.93
C ASN A 213 -35.33 3.92 20.47
N MET A 214 -34.29 4.26 21.25
CA MET A 214 -32.90 4.02 20.87
C MET A 214 -32.56 2.55 20.53
N PRO A 215 -33.10 1.51 21.22
CA PRO A 215 -32.85 0.12 20.85
C PRO A 215 -33.27 -0.18 19.40
N VAL A 216 -34.41 0.36 18.97
CA VAL A 216 -34.93 0.22 17.59
C VAL A 216 -34.01 0.93 16.61
N ILE A 217 -33.61 2.17 16.91
CA ILE A 217 -32.71 2.95 16.07
C ILE A 217 -31.37 2.22 15.90
N ARG A 218 -30.78 1.70 16.98
CA ARG A 218 -29.52 0.93 16.93
C ARG A 218 -29.63 -0.35 16.10
N ALA A 219 -30.78 -1.02 16.13
CA ALA A 219 -30.97 -2.27 15.41
C ALA A 219 -31.28 -2.06 13.92
N LEU A 220 -32.04 -1.01 13.58
CA LEU A 220 -32.48 -0.69 12.22
C LEU A 220 -31.49 0.17 11.43
N CYS A 221 -30.90 1.19 12.05
CA CYS A 221 -30.06 2.18 11.38
C CYS A 221 -28.59 1.72 11.32
N GLN A 222 -28.39 0.48 10.85
CA GLN A 222 -27.08 -0.11 10.60
C GLN A 222 -26.81 -0.17 9.11
N GLU A 223 -25.58 0.14 8.69
CA GLU A 223 -25.15 0.01 7.28
C GLU A 223 -25.36 -1.42 6.73
N ALA A 224 -25.33 -2.41 7.61
CA ALA A 224 -25.55 -3.81 7.27
C ALA A 224 -26.99 -4.14 6.82
N PHE A 225 -27.97 -3.28 7.11
CA PHE A 225 -29.39 -3.58 6.95
C PHE A 225 -29.88 -3.33 5.51
N GLU A 226 -29.71 -4.34 4.65
CA GLU A 226 -30.19 -4.33 3.25
C GLU A 226 -31.72 -4.57 3.09
N PRO A 227 -32.34 -4.22 1.93
CA PRO A 227 -33.77 -4.44 1.65
C PRO A 227 -34.30 -5.85 1.95
N ARG A 228 -33.48 -6.89 1.75
CA ARG A 228 -33.85 -8.28 2.07
C ARG A 228 -34.15 -8.47 3.55
N HIS A 229 -33.41 -7.80 4.44
CA HIS A 229 -33.62 -7.91 5.88
C HIS A 229 -34.92 -7.25 6.33
N PHE A 230 -35.34 -6.18 5.64
CA PHE A 230 -36.66 -5.59 5.85
C PHE A 230 -37.75 -6.58 5.40
N SER A 231 -37.59 -7.25 4.25
CA SER A 231 -38.50 -8.30 3.82
C SER A 231 -38.59 -9.45 4.83
N ASP A 232 -37.45 -9.96 5.31
CA ASP A 232 -37.40 -11.00 6.36
C ASP A 232 -38.14 -10.55 7.63
N LEU A 233 -37.96 -9.28 8.04
CA LEU A 233 -38.60 -8.70 9.22
C LEU A 233 -40.12 -8.60 9.06
N PHE A 234 -40.59 -8.03 7.95
CA PHE A 234 -42.03 -7.84 7.73
C PHE A 234 -42.78 -9.15 7.49
N GLU A 235 -42.15 -10.13 6.83
CA GLU A 235 -42.72 -11.47 6.67
C GLU A 235 -42.92 -12.16 8.02
N GLU A 236 -41.93 -12.07 8.91
CA GLU A 236 -42.01 -12.66 10.24
C GLU A 236 -43.02 -11.97 11.16
N LEU A 237 -43.13 -10.65 11.05
CA LEU A 237 -44.14 -9.86 11.76
C LEU A 237 -45.54 -9.98 11.12
N ARG A 238 -45.64 -10.60 9.93
CA ARG A 238 -46.87 -10.69 9.12
C ARG A 238 -47.48 -9.32 8.83
N MET A 239 -46.63 -8.37 8.50
CA MET A 239 -47.01 -7.00 8.19
C MET A 239 -46.78 -6.73 6.71
N ASP A 240 -47.72 -6.03 6.08
CA ASP A 240 -47.61 -5.66 4.67
C ASP A 240 -47.21 -4.18 4.61
N MET A 241 -45.98 -3.92 4.18
CA MET A 241 -45.37 -2.60 4.16
C MET A 241 -44.85 -2.34 2.75
N ASP A 242 -45.28 -1.23 2.17
CA ASP A 242 -44.75 -0.78 0.89
C ASP A 242 -43.35 -0.21 1.08
N MET A 243 -42.38 -0.79 0.37
CA MET A 243 -40.96 -0.46 0.45
C MET A 243 -40.51 0.46 -0.70
N GLU A 244 -41.39 0.82 -1.65
CA GLU A 244 -41.02 1.55 -2.87
C GLU A 244 -40.38 2.93 -2.59
N ASP A 245 -40.91 3.69 -1.63
CA ASP A 245 -40.42 5.04 -1.30
C ASP A 245 -39.38 5.08 -0.16
N GLY A 246 -38.99 3.91 0.35
CA GLY A 246 -38.17 3.77 1.55
C GLY A 246 -38.98 3.96 2.84
N ILE A 247 -38.48 3.39 3.95
CA ILE A 247 -39.20 3.38 5.23
C ILE A 247 -38.63 4.44 6.15
N THR A 248 -39.50 5.27 6.73
CA THR A 248 -39.12 6.26 7.74
C THR A 248 -39.11 5.66 9.15
N LEU A 249 -38.32 6.24 10.06
CA LEU A 249 -38.31 5.80 11.45
C LEU A 249 -39.70 5.94 12.09
N GLN A 250 -40.43 6.99 11.76
CA GLN A 250 -41.80 7.22 12.25
C GLN A 250 -42.73 6.05 11.89
N GLN A 251 -42.72 5.60 10.63
CA GLN A 251 -43.54 4.47 10.19
C GLN A 251 -43.23 3.19 10.99
N MET A 252 -41.95 2.93 11.27
CA MET A 252 -41.53 1.77 12.07
C MET A 252 -42.01 1.87 13.52
N LEU A 253 -41.98 3.06 14.12
CA LEU A 253 -42.47 3.27 15.48
C LEU A 253 -44.01 3.17 15.56
N GLU A 254 -44.73 3.69 14.58
CA GLU A 254 -46.22 3.61 14.51
C GLU A 254 -46.73 2.17 14.38
N ILE A 255 -45.92 1.32 13.75
CA ILE A 255 -46.15 -0.12 13.64
C ILE A 255 -46.00 -0.86 14.98
N GLY A 256 -45.42 -0.21 15.99
CA GLY A 256 -45.16 -0.84 17.29
C GLY A 256 -43.97 -1.78 17.24
N ILE A 257 -42.95 -1.48 16.40
CA ILE A 257 -41.75 -2.34 16.28
C ILE A 257 -41.02 -2.56 17.62
N LEU A 258 -41.21 -1.65 18.58
CA LEU A 258 -40.70 -1.77 19.95
C LEU A 258 -41.20 -3.03 20.66
N ASP A 259 -42.45 -3.44 20.42
CA ASP A 259 -43.03 -4.65 21.02
C ASP A 259 -42.42 -5.93 20.43
N HIS A 260 -41.71 -5.80 19.31
CA HIS A 260 -41.06 -6.87 18.56
C HIS A 260 -39.53 -6.71 18.50
N ILE A 261 -38.95 -6.02 19.48
CA ILE A 261 -37.51 -5.72 19.52
C ILE A 261 -36.63 -6.98 19.44
N ASP A 262 -37.02 -8.10 20.06
CA ASP A 262 -36.27 -9.35 20.03
C ASP A 262 -36.10 -9.89 18.59
N THR A 263 -37.15 -9.79 17.77
CA THR A 263 -37.13 -10.21 16.36
C THR A 263 -36.23 -9.28 15.55
N LEU A 264 -36.37 -7.97 15.77
CA LEU A 264 -35.58 -6.96 15.11
C LEU A 264 -34.08 -7.10 15.44
N GLU A 265 -33.71 -7.28 16.70
CA GLU A 265 -32.32 -7.49 17.13
C GLU A 265 -31.74 -8.76 16.51
N ARG A 266 -32.51 -9.86 16.45
CA ARG A 266 -32.05 -11.10 15.81
C ARG A 266 -31.75 -10.91 14.32
N ILE A 267 -32.61 -10.21 13.59
CA ILE A 267 -32.40 -9.90 12.16
C ILE A 267 -31.25 -8.91 11.98
N SER A 268 -31.14 -7.91 12.84
CA SER A 268 -30.04 -6.95 12.87
C SER A 268 -28.69 -7.65 13.06
N VAL A 269 -28.60 -8.59 14.02
CA VAL A 269 -27.38 -9.40 14.21
C VAL A 269 -27.07 -10.26 12.99
N LYS A 270 -28.08 -10.88 12.36
CA LYS A 270 -27.91 -11.62 11.10
C LYS A 270 -27.30 -10.71 10.02
N ALA A 271 -27.90 -9.53 9.80
CA ALA A 271 -27.44 -8.54 8.83
C ALA A 271 -25.99 -8.12 9.11
N GLN A 272 -25.66 -7.80 10.36
CA GLN A 272 -24.30 -7.40 10.76
C GLN A 272 -23.27 -8.50 10.48
N LYS A 273 -23.61 -9.77 10.72
CA LYS A 273 -22.73 -10.91 10.39
C LYS A 273 -22.57 -11.06 8.88
N GLU A 274 -23.65 -10.98 8.10
CA GLU A 274 -23.63 -11.05 6.63
C GLU A 274 -22.76 -9.94 6.04
N HIS A 275 -22.95 -8.70 6.48
CA HIS A 275 -22.16 -7.54 6.07
C HIS A 275 -20.67 -7.73 6.42
N GLY A 276 -20.36 -8.22 7.63
CA GLY A 276 -18.98 -8.52 8.02
C GLY A 276 -18.29 -9.51 7.09
N LEU A 277 -18.99 -10.57 6.67
CA LEU A 277 -18.46 -11.54 5.71
C LEU A 277 -18.28 -10.95 4.31
N LYS A 278 -19.26 -10.15 3.84
CA LYS A 278 -19.21 -9.46 2.55
C LYS A 278 -18.04 -8.48 2.48
N THR A 279 -17.85 -7.70 3.54
CA THR A 279 -16.73 -6.77 3.68
C THR A 279 -15.40 -7.50 3.75
N ALA A 280 -15.30 -8.61 4.49
CA ALA A 280 -14.08 -9.43 4.50
C ALA A 280 -13.72 -9.97 3.11
N LEU A 281 -14.70 -10.49 2.35
CA LEU A 281 -14.49 -10.95 0.97
C LEU A 281 -14.07 -9.80 0.04
N ALA A 282 -14.73 -8.65 0.14
CA ALA A 282 -14.41 -7.48 -0.67
C ALA A 282 -12.99 -6.95 -0.38
N THR A 283 -12.59 -6.92 0.90
CA THR A 283 -11.23 -6.55 1.31
C THR A 283 -10.20 -7.50 0.74
N MET A 284 -10.40 -8.82 0.83
CA MET A 284 -9.51 -9.81 0.21
C MET A 284 -9.39 -9.57 -1.31
N LYS A 285 -10.51 -9.42 -2.03
CA LYS A 285 -10.50 -9.13 -3.48
C LYS A 285 -9.73 -7.84 -3.81
N LYS A 286 -9.81 -6.82 -2.95
CA LYS A 286 -9.10 -5.54 -3.12
C LYS A 286 -7.60 -5.68 -2.88
N GLU A 287 -7.19 -6.45 -1.89
CA GLU A 287 -5.78 -6.72 -1.55
C GLU A 287 -5.04 -7.47 -2.66
N TRP A 288 -5.75 -8.27 -3.47
CA TRP A 288 -5.16 -8.96 -4.63
C TRP A 288 -4.93 -8.07 -5.86
N ARG A 289 -5.58 -6.90 -5.95
CA ARG A 289 -5.47 -6.01 -7.13
C ARG A 289 -4.04 -5.52 -7.41
N PRO A 290 -3.22 -5.10 -6.43
CA PRO A 290 -1.86 -4.64 -6.69
C PRO A 290 -0.81 -5.77 -6.75
N ILE A 291 -1.19 -7.04 -6.58
CA ILE A 291 -0.23 -8.13 -6.49
C ILE A 291 0.24 -8.54 -7.89
N GLU A 292 1.55 -8.44 -8.12
CA GLU A 292 2.20 -8.70 -9.40
C GLU A 292 3.34 -9.72 -9.26
N PHE A 293 3.59 -10.50 -10.31
CA PHE A 293 4.75 -11.37 -10.38
C PHE A 293 6.04 -10.56 -10.52
N GLY A 294 7.02 -10.82 -9.64
CA GLY A 294 8.37 -10.26 -9.79
C GLY A 294 9.11 -10.94 -10.94
N LEU A 295 9.48 -10.18 -11.97
CA LEU A 295 10.19 -10.73 -13.15
C LEU A 295 11.66 -10.32 -13.18
N VAL A 296 12.54 -11.29 -13.47
CA VAL A 296 14.00 -11.07 -13.61
C VAL A 296 14.46 -11.52 -15.00
N PRO A 297 15.23 -10.70 -15.74
CA PRO A 297 15.77 -11.08 -17.03
C PRO A 297 16.70 -12.31 -16.95
N HIS A 298 16.60 -13.18 -17.95
CA HIS A 298 17.41 -14.38 -18.12
C HIS A 298 18.29 -14.30 -19.38
N ARG A 299 19.44 -14.99 -19.37
CA ARG A 299 20.45 -14.94 -20.43
C ARG A 299 19.95 -15.41 -21.80
N ALA A 300 18.95 -16.29 -21.82
CA ALA A 300 18.31 -16.78 -23.03
C ALA A 300 17.34 -15.78 -23.70
N GLY A 301 17.27 -14.53 -23.23
CA GLY A 301 16.38 -13.49 -23.77
C GLY A 301 14.92 -13.62 -23.32
N THR A 302 14.69 -14.18 -22.13
CA THR A 302 13.36 -14.34 -21.52
C THR A 302 13.38 -13.86 -20.06
N HIS A 303 12.29 -13.99 -19.33
CA HIS A 303 12.18 -13.63 -17.91
C HIS A 303 12.02 -14.87 -17.03
N MET A 304 12.30 -14.73 -15.73
CA MET A 304 12.02 -15.72 -14.70
C MET A 304 11.21 -15.06 -13.59
N VAL A 305 10.30 -15.81 -13.00
CA VAL A 305 9.52 -15.38 -11.84
C VAL A 305 10.36 -15.51 -10.56
N ARG A 306 10.32 -14.47 -9.73
CA ARG A 306 10.94 -14.35 -8.38
C ARG A 306 10.02 -13.60 -7.42
N GLY A 307 10.34 -13.64 -6.12
CA GLY A 307 9.60 -12.89 -5.10
C GLY A 307 8.21 -13.48 -4.80
N ILE A 308 8.01 -14.76 -5.07
CA ILE A 308 6.73 -15.48 -4.92
C ILE A 308 6.34 -15.77 -3.47
N ASP A 309 7.27 -15.61 -2.51
CA ASP A 309 7.00 -15.94 -1.11
C ASP A 309 5.87 -15.08 -0.53
N GLU A 310 5.79 -13.81 -0.93
CA GLU A 310 4.72 -12.89 -0.54
C GLU A 310 3.38 -13.30 -1.15
N ILE A 311 3.38 -13.71 -2.43
CA ILE A 311 2.19 -14.21 -3.12
C ILE A 311 1.68 -15.47 -2.43
N GLN A 312 2.58 -16.41 -2.10
CA GLN A 312 2.24 -17.66 -1.41
C GLN A 312 1.66 -17.40 -0.02
N ALA A 313 2.26 -16.47 0.74
CA ALA A 313 1.78 -16.12 2.07
C ALA A 313 0.35 -15.54 2.04
N VAL A 314 0.07 -14.62 1.10
CA VAL A 314 -1.28 -14.07 0.90
C VAL A 314 -2.26 -15.14 0.44
N LEU A 315 -1.82 -16.06 -0.42
CA LEU A 315 -2.63 -17.15 -0.92
C LEU A 315 -3.07 -18.12 0.18
N ASP A 316 -2.13 -18.59 0.99
CA ASP A 316 -2.41 -19.52 2.09
C ASP A 316 -3.36 -18.89 3.12
N ASP A 317 -3.14 -17.62 3.48
CA ASP A 317 -4.01 -16.89 4.40
C ASP A 317 -5.42 -16.66 3.81
N HIS A 318 -5.53 -16.21 2.56
CA HIS A 318 -6.82 -15.92 1.94
C HIS A 318 -7.63 -17.18 1.62
N ILE A 319 -6.97 -18.32 1.37
CA ILE A 319 -7.63 -19.63 1.25
C ILE A 319 -8.25 -20.02 2.61
N VAL A 320 -7.51 -19.91 3.71
CA VAL A 320 -8.02 -20.21 5.06
C VAL A 320 -9.17 -19.28 5.45
N LYS A 321 -9.02 -17.97 5.23
CA LYS A 321 -10.09 -16.99 5.47
C LYS A 321 -11.33 -17.28 4.64
N SER A 322 -11.18 -17.60 3.35
CA SER A 322 -12.30 -17.92 2.45
C SER A 322 -13.02 -19.21 2.89
N MET A 323 -12.29 -20.23 3.35
CA MET A 323 -12.89 -21.43 3.95
C MET A 323 -13.66 -21.11 5.24
N GLY A 324 -13.13 -20.22 6.08
CA GLY A 324 -13.80 -19.74 7.29
C GLY A 324 -15.10 -19.00 6.98
N ILE A 325 -15.09 -18.10 5.98
CA ILE A 325 -16.29 -17.41 5.51
C ILE A 325 -17.33 -18.41 4.99
N ARG A 326 -16.91 -19.39 4.18
CA ARG A 326 -17.79 -20.46 3.67
C ARG A 326 -18.38 -21.34 4.75
N GLY A 327 -17.67 -21.53 5.86
CA GLY A 327 -18.15 -22.31 7.01
C GLY A 327 -19.15 -21.55 7.90
N SER A 328 -19.36 -20.25 7.66
CA SER A 328 -20.28 -19.45 8.45
C SER A 328 -21.74 -19.76 8.10
N PRO A 329 -22.65 -19.87 9.08
CA PRO A 329 -24.08 -20.04 8.81
C PRO A 329 -24.72 -18.82 8.13
N PHE A 330 -24.05 -17.67 8.12
CA PHE A 330 -24.51 -16.42 7.51
C PHE A 330 -23.97 -16.23 6.07
N VAL A 331 -23.39 -17.25 5.45
CA VAL A 331 -22.76 -17.11 4.12
C VAL A 331 -23.75 -17.13 2.96
N GLU A 332 -24.99 -17.59 3.18
CA GLU A 332 -26.00 -17.82 2.15
C GLU A 332 -26.10 -16.72 1.06
N PRO A 333 -26.14 -15.40 1.38
CA PRO A 333 -26.25 -14.36 0.34
C PRO A 333 -25.06 -14.27 -0.60
N ILE A 334 -23.87 -14.65 -0.11
CA ILE A 334 -22.59 -14.52 -0.82
C ILE A 334 -21.94 -15.88 -1.12
N GLU A 335 -22.63 -17.00 -0.87
CA GLU A 335 -22.06 -18.35 -0.95
C GLU A 335 -21.46 -18.62 -2.32
N LYS A 336 -22.17 -18.24 -3.39
CA LYS A 336 -21.69 -18.37 -4.76
C LYS A 336 -20.41 -17.57 -4.98
N GLU A 337 -20.36 -16.31 -4.55
CA GLU A 337 -19.18 -15.47 -4.71
C GLU A 337 -17.97 -16.00 -3.93
N VAL A 338 -18.19 -16.50 -2.71
CA VAL A 338 -17.13 -17.08 -1.87
C VAL A 338 -16.61 -18.36 -2.51
N LYS A 339 -17.50 -19.19 -3.09
CA LYS A 339 -17.12 -20.42 -3.79
C LYS A 339 -16.29 -20.12 -5.03
N ASP A 340 -16.74 -19.18 -5.87
CA ASP A 340 -16.04 -18.79 -7.08
C ASP A 340 -14.66 -18.17 -6.74
N TRP A 341 -14.61 -17.36 -5.68
CA TRP A 341 -13.36 -16.81 -5.18
C TRP A 341 -12.39 -17.88 -4.68
N LEU A 342 -12.88 -18.84 -3.87
CA LEU A 342 -12.06 -19.94 -3.39
C LEU A 342 -11.51 -20.79 -4.55
N LEU A 343 -12.33 -21.08 -5.57
CA LEU A 343 -11.90 -21.79 -6.77
C LEU A 343 -10.79 -21.03 -7.50
N LYS A 344 -10.91 -19.71 -7.61
CA LYS A 344 -9.87 -18.85 -8.22
C LYS A 344 -8.56 -18.89 -7.43
N LEU A 345 -8.61 -18.80 -6.10
CA LEU A 345 -7.42 -18.90 -5.25
C LEU A 345 -6.77 -20.28 -5.36
N THR A 346 -7.54 -21.38 -5.31
CA THR A 346 -6.97 -22.73 -5.47
C THR A 346 -6.36 -22.93 -6.85
N TYR A 347 -6.98 -22.37 -7.90
CA TYR A 347 -6.41 -22.39 -9.25
C TYR A 347 -5.06 -21.66 -9.32
N ILE A 348 -4.95 -20.50 -8.69
CA ILE A 348 -3.69 -19.74 -8.61
C ILE A 348 -2.62 -20.54 -7.86
N GLN A 349 -3.00 -21.26 -6.79
CA GLN A 349 -2.09 -22.13 -6.02
C GLN A 349 -1.51 -23.24 -6.89
N ASP A 350 -2.38 -23.97 -7.58
CA ASP A 350 -1.98 -25.05 -8.48
C ASP A 350 -1.13 -24.50 -9.64
N LEU A 351 -1.51 -23.35 -10.19
CA LEU A 351 -0.77 -22.69 -11.27
C LEU A 351 0.64 -22.32 -10.82
N LEU A 352 0.78 -21.71 -9.64
CA LEU A 352 2.06 -21.29 -9.10
C LEU A 352 2.98 -22.50 -8.86
N GLU A 353 2.46 -23.59 -8.28
CA GLU A 353 3.23 -24.82 -8.07
C GLU A 353 3.76 -25.39 -9.39
N GLN A 354 2.87 -25.53 -10.40
CA GLN A 354 3.24 -26.05 -11.71
C GLN A 354 4.22 -25.13 -12.45
N TRP A 355 4.06 -23.81 -12.31
CA TRP A 355 4.98 -22.81 -12.87
C TRP A 355 6.38 -22.98 -12.31
N LEU A 356 6.53 -23.05 -10.99
CA LEU A 356 7.83 -23.14 -10.34
C LEU A 356 8.52 -24.47 -10.65
N ALA A 357 7.75 -25.56 -10.70
CA ALA A 357 8.25 -26.85 -11.16
C ALA A 357 8.79 -26.77 -12.60
N MET A 358 8.03 -26.14 -13.50
CA MET A 358 8.42 -25.94 -14.90
C MET A 358 9.66 -25.06 -15.01
N GLN A 359 9.69 -23.93 -14.32
CA GLN A 359 10.83 -23.00 -14.31
C GLN A 359 12.11 -23.70 -13.86
N ARG A 360 12.07 -24.46 -12.77
CA ARG A 360 13.22 -25.19 -12.24
C ARG A 360 13.74 -26.24 -13.24
N SER A 361 12.84 -27.05 -13.80
CA SER A 361 13.22 -28.09 -14.77
C SER A 361 13.70 -27.48 -16.09
N TRP A 362 13.09 -26.40 -16.55
CA TRP A 362 13.49 -25.69 -17.76
C TRP A 362 14.88 -25.06 -17.60
N LEU A 363 15.17 -24.40 -16.47
CA LEU A 363 16.48 -23.79 -16.20
C LEU A 363 17.62 -24.80 -16.17
N TYR A 364 17.36 -26.03 -15.73
CA TYR A 364 18.34 -27.11 -15.77
C TYR A 364 18.56 -27.63 -17.19
N LEU A 365 17.48 -27.81 -17.96
CA LEU A 365 17.53 -28.43 -19.29
C LEU A 365 17.94 -27.47 -20.41
N GLU A 366 17.69 -26.16 -20.26
CA GLU A 366 18.02 -25.15 -21.27
C GLU A 366 19.48 -25.15 -21.72
N PRO A 367 20.47 -25.08 -20.82
CA PRO A 367 21.87 -25.10 -21.23
C PRO A 367 22.26 -26.43 -21.87
N ILE A 368 21.67 -27.55 -21.43
CA ILE A 368 21.96 -28.90 -21.94
C ILE A 368 21.47 -29.05 -23.37
N PHE A 369 20.20 -28.70 -23.62
CA PHE A 369 19.57 -28.80 -24.93
C PHE A 369 19.90 -27.63 -25.87
N SER A 370 20.63 -26.61 -25.41
CA SER A 370 21.25 -25.62 -26.30
C SER A 370 22.42 -26.19 -27.11
N SER A 371 23.03 -27.30 -26.69
CA SER A 371 24.13 -27.95 -27.42
C SER A 371 23.62 -28.74 -28.62
N ASP A 372 24.09 -28.39 -29.82
CA ASP A 372 23.79 -29.10 -31.08
C ASP A 372 24.11 -30.60 -31.00
N ASP A 373 25.14 -30.97 -30.23
CA ASP A 373 25.60 -32.35 -30.15
C ASP A 373 24.61 -33.21 -29.34
N ILE A 374 24.12 -32.68 -28.21
CA ILE A 374 23.07 -33.34 -27.41
C ILE A 374 21.75 -33.42 -28.20
N GLN A 375 21.39 -32.38 -28.94
CA GLN A 375 20.18 -32.40 -29.79
C GLN A 375 20.23 -33.50 -30.86
N LYS A 376 21.41 -33.76 -31.45
CA LYS A 376 21.58 -34.84 -32.44
C LYS A 376 21.50 -36.23 -31.81
N GLN A 377 21.96 -36.37 -30.57
CA GLN A 377 21.94 -37.64 -29.84
C GLN A 377 20.55 -37.96 -29.29
N LEU A 378 19.79 -36.94 -28.90
CA LEU A 378 18.44 -37.05 -28.32
C LEU A 378 17.41 -36.22 -29.11
N PRO A 379 17.11 -36.58 -30.38
CA PRO A 379 16.27 -35.76 -31.26
C PRO A 379 14.79 -35.73 -30.80
N SER A 380 14.29 -36.81 -30.20
CA SER A 380 12.93 -36.89 -29.65
C SER A 380 12.75 -35.94 -28.47
N GLU A 381 13.69 -35.97 -27.53
CA GLU A 381 13.72 -35.16 -26.32
C GLU A 381 13.95 -33.69 -26.68
N ALA A 382 14.87 -33.41 -27.62
CA ALA A 382 15.10 -32.06 -28.12
C ALA A 382 13.83 -31.45 -28.75
N LYS A 383 13.09 -32.21 -29.56
CA LYS A 383 11.83 -31.74 -30.12
C LYS A 383 10.78 -31.44 -29.04
N ARG A 384 10.68 -32.27 -28.01
CA ARG A 384 9.78 -32.02 -26.86
C ARG A 384 10.22 -30.78 -26.07
N PHE A 385 11.53 -30.62 -25.85
CA PHE A 385 12.07 -29.45 -25.15
C PHE A 385 11.78 -28.15 -25.91
N GLN A 386 11.90 -28.15 -27.25
CA GLN A 386 11.57 -26.99 -28.06
C GLN A 386 10.09 -26.58 -27.95
N GLN A 387 9.17 -27.55 -27.88
CA GLN A 387 7.74 -27.24 -27.64
C GLN A 387 7.52 -26.55 -26.29
N VAL A 388 8.15 -27.07 -25.23
CA VAL A 388 8.07 -26.48 -23.90
C VAL A 388 8.75 -25.11 -23.84
N ASN A 389 9.87 -24.94 -24.54
CA ASN A 389 10.61 -23.68 -24.61
C ASN A 389 9.82 -22.58 -25.33
N ILE A 390 9.10 -22.91 -26.41
CA ILE A 390 8.19 -21.97 -27.07
C ILE A 390 7.08 -21.55 -26.12
N LEU A 391 6.41 -22.51 -25.47
CA LEU A 391 5.36 -22.23 -24.48
C LEU A 391 5.89 -21.31 -23.37
N TRP A 392 7.03 -21.65 -22.76
CA TRP A 392 7.67 -20.84 -21.72
C TRP A 392 7.89 -19.40 -22.18
N ARG A 393 8.52 -19.22 -23.35
CA ARG A 393 8.84 -17.87 -23.86
C ARG A 393 7.59 -17.05 -24.15
N THR A 394 6.60 -17.63 -24.83
CA THR A 394 5.33 -16.94 -25.13
C THR A 394 4.59 -16.57 -23.86
N THR A 395 4.52 -17.46 -22.87
CA THR A 395 3.90 -17.14 -21.58
C THR A 395 4.66 -16.04 -20.84
N MET A 396 5.99 -16.13 -20.75
CA MET A 396 6.80 -15.11 -20.05
C MET A 396 6.77 -13.74 -20.74
N GLU A 397 6.56 -13.69 -22.06
CA GLU A 397 6.36 -12.45 -22.81
C GLU A 397 5.00 -11.82 -22.45
N SER A 398 3.92 -12.60 -22.49
CA SER A 398 2.58 -12.14 -22.09
C SER A 398 2.53 -11.65 -20.65
N VAL A 399 3.25 -12.33 -19.74
CA VAL A 399 3.30 -11.99 -18.30
C VAL A 399 4.18 -10.77 -18.06
N ALA A 400 5.17 -10.51 -18.91
CA ALA A 400 5.95 -9.28 -18.85
C ALA A 400 5.14 -8.05 -19.27
N GLU A 401 4.15 -8.22 -20.16
CA GLU A 401 3.21 -7.16 -20.53
C GLU A 401 2.17 -6.88 -19.44
N ASN A 402 1.64 -7.93 -18.80
CA ASN A 402 0.73 -7.82 -17.66
C ASN A 402 1.14 -8.78 -16.53
N PRO A 403 1.89 -8.30 -15.52
CA PRO A 403 2.40 -9.15 -14.43
C PRO A 403 1.37 -9.40 -13.32
N ASN A 404 0.16 -8.83 -13.40
CA ASN A 404 -0.85 -8.98 -12.35
C ASN A 404 -1.25 -10.45 -12.16
N VAL A 405 -1.21 -10.94 -10.92
CA VAL A 405 -1.44 -12.36 -10.64
C VAL A 405 -2.87 -12.80 -10.99
N LEU A 406 -3.86 -11.94 -10.74
CA LEU A 406 -5.26 -12.25 -11.07
C LEU A 406 -5.47 -12.30 -12.58
N ASP A 407 -4.90 -11.36 -13.33
CA ASP A 407 -5.06 -11.32 -14.79
C ASP A 407 -4.34 -12.49 -15.46
N VAL A 408 -3.14 -12.84 -14.99
CA VAL A 408 -2.40 -14.01 -15.47
C VAL A 408 -3.18 -15.31 -15.20
N SER A 409 -3.91 -15.38 -14.08
CA SER A 409 -4.76 -16.54 -13.78
C SER A 409 -5.95 -16.69 -14.73
N GLU A 410 -6.34 -15.63 -15.45
CA GLU A 410 -7.44 -15.65 -16.41
C GLU A 410 -7.01 -16.10 -17.82
N ILE A 411 -5.72 -16.31 -18.05
CA ILE A 411 -5.21 -16.87 -19.31
C ILE A 411 -5.77 -18.28 -19.50
N GLU A 412 -6.52 -18.48 -20.59
CA GLU A 412 -7.18 -19.76 -20.88
C GLU A 412 -6.20 -20.93 -20.93
N ASN A 413 -6.56 -22.02 -20.26
CA ASN A 413 -5.82 -23.29 -20.26
C ASN A 413 -4.35 -23.20 -19.82
N LEU A 414 -3.94 -22.13 -19.13
CA LEU A 414 -2.56 -21.94 -18.73
C LEU A 414 -2.08 -23.06 -17.78
N LEU A 415 -2.85 -23.34 -16.72
CA LEU A 415 -2.55 -24.41 -15.77
C LEU A 415 -2.42 -25.78 -16.47
N ALA A 416 -3.37 -26.12 -17.34
CA ALA A 416 -3.35 -27.38 -18.07
C ALA A 416 -2.12 -27.49 -18.98
N SER A 417 -1.74 -26.40 -19.64
CA SER A 417 -0.55 -26.31 -20.48
C SER A 417 0.74 -26.52 -19.68
N PHE A 418 0.81 -25.97 -18.45
CA PHE A 418 1.96 -26.17 -17.56
C PHE A 418 2.06 -27.58 -16.99
N ILE A 419 0.92 -28.20 -16.65
CA ILE A 419 0.88 -29.61 -16.24
C ILE A 419 1.41 -30.50 -17.38
N ASP A 420 0.96 -30.27 -18.61
CA ASP A 420 1.44 -31.02 -19.78
C ASP A 420 2.91 -30.75 -20.10
N ALA A 421 3.36 -29.50 -19.94
CA ALA A 421 4.76 -29.12 -20.08
C ALA A 421 5.65 -29.81 -19.05
N ASN A 422 5.25 -29.85 -17.77
CA ASN A 422 5.98 -30.56 -16.72
C ASN A 422 6.08 -32.06 -17.02
N LYS A 423 4.99 -32.70 -17.47
CA LYS A 423 5.04 -34.11 -17.92
C LYS A 423 6.04 -34.35 -19.05
N LYS A 424 6.12 -33.41 -20.01
CA LYS A 424 7.13 -33.47 -21.08
C LYS A 424 8.54 -33.29 -20.53
N LEU A 425 8.75 -32.36 -19.60
CA LEU A 425 10.05 -32.13 -18.95
C LEU A 425 10.50 -33.35 -18.14
N ASP A 426 9.61 -34.01 -17.40
CA ASP A 426 9.91 -35.25 -16.68
C ASP A 426 10.33 -36.38 -17.64
N ALA A 427 9.62 -36.51 -18.76
CA ALA A 427 9.98 -37.48 -19.79
C ALA A 427 11.34 -37.16 -20.45
N ILE A 428 11.66 -35.88 -20.64
CA ILE A 428 12.97 -35.43 -21.15
C ILE A 428 14.07 -35.75 -20.14
N GLN A 429 13.87 -35.45 -18.85
CA GLN A 429 14.84 -35.76 -17.80
C GLN A 429 15.09 -37.28 -17.70
N LYS A 430 14.04 -38.08 -17.80
CA LYS A 430 14.18 -39.54 -17.85
C LYS A 430 14.99 -39.99 -19.07
N GLY A 431 14.66 -39.51 -20.27
CA GLY A 431 15.39 -39.85 -21.49
C GLY A 431 16.87 -39.43 -21.44
N LEU A 432 17.15 -38.27 -20.84
CA LEU A 432 18.51 -37.81 -20.62
C LEU A 432 19.28 -38.73 -19.66
N ASN A 433 18.66 -39.15 -18.55
CA ASN A 433 19.28 -40.08 -17.62
C ASN A 433 19.53 -41.45 -18.26
N ASP A 434 18.56 -42.00 -18.99
CA ASP A 434 18.70 -43.27 -19.72
C ASP A 434 19.87 -43.21 -20.74
N TYR A 435 20.06 -42.06 -21.39
CA TYR A 435 21.19 -41.80 -22.28
C TYR A 435 22.53 -41.77 -21.54
N LEU A 436 22.60 -41.06 -20.42
CA LEU A 436 23.81 -41.02 -19.59
C LEU A 436 24.17 -42.41 -19.05
N ASP A 437 23.19 -43.20 -18.65
CA ASP A 437 23.42 -44.56 -18.18
C ASP A 437 23.89 -45.49 -19.31
N THR A 438 23.37 -45.31 -20.54
CA THR A 438 23.90 -46.00 -21.72
C THR A 438 25.38 -45.66 -21.95
N LYS A 439 25.77 -44.39 -21.78
CA LYS A 439 27.18 -43.97 -21.87
C LYS A 439 28.03 -44.53 -20.73
N ARG A 440 27.50 -44.61 -19.50
CA ARG A 440 28.18 -45.26 -18.36
C ARG A 440 28.39 -46.75 -18.57
N LEU A 441 27.44 -47.46 -19.17
CA LEU A 441 27.58 -48.87 -19.52
C LEU A 441 28.62 -49.09 -20.62
N ALA A 442 28.71 -48.17 -21.58
CA ALA A 442 29.71 -48.23 -22.64
C ALA A 442 31.14 -47.98 -22.13
N PHE A 443 31.32 -47.15 -21.10
CA PHE A 443 32.61 -46.92 -20.45
C PHE A 443 32.44 -46.83 -18.91
N PRO A 444 32.63 -47.95 -18.17
CA PRO A 444 32.33 -48.04 -16.75
C PRO A 444 33.04 -47.02 -15.85
N ARG A 445 34.16 -46.43 -16.29
CA ARG A 445 34.84 -45.36 -15.52
C ARG A 445 34.00 -44.07 -15.42
N PHE A 446 32.98 -43.88 -16.26
CA PHE A 446 32.04 -42.77 -16.10
C PHE A 446 31.13 -42.88 -14.86
N PHE A 447 31.07 -44.03 -14.19
CA PHE A 447 30.39 -44.13 -12.89
C PHE A 447 31.07 -43.29 -11.79
N PHE A 448 32.33 -42.89 -11.99
CA PHE A 448 33.05 -41.99 -11.07
C PHE A 448 32.76 -40.50 -11.29
N LEU A 449 31.96 -40.16 -12.31
CA LEU A 449 31.55 -38.79 -12.61
C LEU A 449 30.09 -38.55 -12.20
N SER A 450 29.78 -37.35 -11.73
CA SER A 450 28.38 -36.94 -11.55
C SER A 450 27.68 -36.82 -12.90
N SER A 451 26.34 -36.81 -12.92
CA SER A 451 25.58 -36.62 -14.16
C SER A 451 25.91 -35.28 -14.83
N ASP A 452 26.09 -34.21 -14.05
CA ASP A 452 26.48 -32.89 -14.57
C ASP A 452 27.87 -32.91 -15.21
N GLU A 453 28.84 -33.57 -14.56
CA GLU A 453 30.20 -33.71 -15.09
C GLU A 453 30.23 -34.51 -16.39
N LEU A 454 29.45 -35.59 -16.44
CA LEU A 454 29.32 -36.39 -17.65
C LEU A 454 28.65 -35.58 -18.78
N LEU A 455 27.63 -34.78 -18.46
CA LEU A 455 26.98 -33.90 -19.43
C LEU A 455 27.91 -32.80 -19.95
N MET A 456 28.77 -32.22 -19.10
CA MET A 456 29.78 -31.26 -19.56
C MET A 456 30.74 -31.87 -20.60
N ILE A 457 31.18 -33.12 -20.38
CA ILE A 457 32.03 -33.83 -21.34
C ILE A 457 31.27 -34.13 -22.64
N LEU A 458 30.02 -34.62 -22.53
CA LEU A 458 29.20 -35.03 -23.68
C LEU A 458 28.58 -33.86 -24.45
N SER A 459 28.53 -32.67 -23.87
CA SER A 459 28.01 -31.46 -24.52
C SER A 459 29.03 -30.74 -25.38
N GLN A 460 30.33 -31.02 -25.19
CA GLN A 460 31.46 -30.38 -25.87
C GLN A 460 32.22 -31.38 -26.76
N THR A 461 31.53 -32.18 -27.55
CA THR A 461 32.19 -33.25 -28.32
C THR A 461 33.12 -32.75 -29.42
N LYS A 462 33.04 -31.47 -29.77
CA LYS A 462 33.93 -30.78 -30.71
C LYS A 462 35.29 -30.41 -30.10
N ASP A 463 35.38 -30.28 -28.77
CA ASP A 463 36.62 -30.00 -28.06
C ASP A 463 36.99 -31.18 -27.14
N PRO A 464 37.87 -32.08 -27.60
CA PRO A 464 38.28 -33.25 -26.82
C PRO A 464 39.07 -32.88 -25.55
N THR A 465 39.54 -31.63 -25.42
CA THR A 465 40.24 -31.18 -24.21
C THR A 465 39.30 -30.95 -23.02
N ALA A 466 37.98 -30.87 -23.26
CA ALA A 466 36.96 -30.75 -22.22
C ALA A 466 36.99 -31.90 -21.20
N VAL A 467 37.55 -33.06 -21.57
CA VAL A 467 37.69 -34.20 -20.64
C VAL A 467 38.76 -33.97 -19.57
N GLN A 468 39.74 -33.09 -19.81
CA GLN A 468 40.97 -32.98 -19.00
C GLN A 468 40.72 -32.77 -17.50
N PRO A 469 39.76 -31.92 -17.05
CA PRO A 469 39.45 -31.76 -15.63
C PRO A 469 38.92 -33.04 -14.97
N HIS A 470 38.37 -33.96 -15.76
CA HIS A 470 37.71 -35.18 -15.30
C HIS A 470 38.60 -36.43 -15.42
N MET A 471 39.76 -36.33 -16.09
CA MET A 471 40.66 -37.46 -16.33
C MET A 471 41.13 -38.14 -15.04
N GLY A 472 41.50 -37.35 -14.02
CA GLY A 472 41.94 -37.89 -12.73
C GLY A 472 40.85 -38.61 -11.93
N LYS A 473 39.57 -38.41 -12.26
CA LYS A 473 38.44 -39.17 -11.69
C LYS A 473 38.19 -40.46 -12.45
N CYS A 474 38.35 -40.44 -13.77
CA CYS A 474 38.16 -41.61 -14.63
C CYS A 474 39.34 -42.60 -14.55
N PHE A 475 40.57 -42.12 -14.37
CA PHE A 475 41.79 -42.91 -14.39
C PHE A 475 42.65 -42.67 -13.15
N GLU A 476 42.91 -43.74 -12.41
CA GLU A 476 43.88 -43.74 -11.34
C GLU A 476 45.30 -43.69 -11.94
N GLY A 477 46.03 -42.60 -11.68
CA GLY A 477 47.39 -42.38 -12.17
C GLY A 477 47.53 -41.52 -13.42
N ILE A 478 46.45 -41.21 -14.14
CA ILE A 478 46.45 -40.22 -15.24
C ILE A 478 45.79 -38.93 -14.75
N SER A 479 46.59 -37.86 -14.64
CA SER A 479 46.07 -36.52 -14.36
C SER A 479 45.62 -35.81 -15.64
N ARG A 480 46.41 -35.92 -16.71
CA ARG A 480 46.14 -35.28 -18.01
C ARG A 480 46.69 -36.11 -19.15
N VAL A 481 46.10 -35.96 -20.32
CA VAL A 481 46.64 -36.50 -21.58
C VAL A 481 47.22 -35.38 -22.44
N ARG A 482 48.28 -35.66 -23.20
CA ARG A 482 48.88 -34.71 -24.12
C ARG A 482 48.29 -34.92 -25.50
N PHE A 483 47.56 -33.92 -25.97
CA PHE A 483 47.13 -33.85 -27.34
C PHE A 483 48.22 -33.24 -28.24
N ASN A 484 48.20 -33.58 -29.52
CA ASN A 484 48.99 -32.92 -30.56
C ASN A 484 48.52 -31.46 -30.78
N ASN A 485 49.25 -30.69 -31.60
CA ASN A 485 48.96 -29.28 -31.86
C ASN A 485 47.56 -29.01 -32.45
N THR A 486 46.90 -30.02 -33.04
CA THR A 486 45.55 -29.92 -33.62
C THR A 486 44.45 -30.44 -32.69
N ASN A 487 44.79 -30.93 -31.50
CA ASN A 487 43.87 -31.59 -30.55
C ASN A 487 43.18 -32.85 -31.09
N GLU A 488 43.73 -33.49 -32.12
CA GLU A 488 43.13 -34.64 -32.80
C GLU A 488 43.74 -35.99 -32.38
N ILE A 489 44.97 -35.97 -31.86
CA ILE A 489 45.71 -37.19 -31.50
C ILE A 489 46.25 -37.05 -30.09
N ILE A 490 46.05 -38.08 -29.27
CA ILE A 490 46.64 -38.21 -27.95
C ILE A 490 47.97 -38.95 -28.09
N GLU A 491 49.06 -38.30 -27.70
CA GLU A 491 50.44 -38.80 -27.89
C GLU A 491 51.08 -39.29 -26.59
N ALA A 492 50.66 -38.75 -25.45
CA ALA A 492 51.23 -39.12 -24.15
C ALA A 492 50.21 -38.97 -23.03
N MET A 493 50.46 -39.67 -21.92
CA MET A 493 49.74 -39.50 -20.66
C MET A 493 50.66 -38.91 -19.60
N SER A 494 50.10 -38.14 -18.67
CA SER A 494 50.84 -37.50 -17.59
C SER A 494 50.20 -37.72 -16.23
N SER A 495 51.03 -37.98 -15.22
CA SER A 495 50.59 -38.19 -13.84
C SER A 495 50.53 -36.87 -13.05
N VAL A 496 49.91 -36.92 -11.87
CA VAL A 496 49.84 -35.78 -10.94
C VAL A 496 51.26 -35.34 -10.49
N GLU A 497 52.22 -36.27 -10.46
CA GLU A 497 53.61 -35.99 -10.11
C GLU A 497 54.46 -35.40 -11.26
N GLY A 498 53.83 -35.16 -12.42
CA GLY A 498 54.49 -34.61 -13.61
C GLY A 498 55.27 -35.64 -14.44
N GLU A 499 55.07 -36.93 -14.19
CA GLU A 499 55.65 -37.98 -15.04
C GLU A 499 54.91 -38.06 -16.36
N VAL A 500 55.64 -38.25 -17.47
CA VAL A 500 55.07 -38.33 -18.81
C VAL A 500 55.45 -39.67 -19.44
N VAL A 501 54.45 -40.34 -20.02
CA VAL A 501 54.60 -41.62 -20.72
C VAL A 501 54.06 -41.45 -22.13
N GLU A 502 54.92 -41.63 -23.13
CA GLU A 502 54.50 -41.66 -24.53
C GLU A 502 53.66 -42.91 -24.80
N LEU A 503 52.56 -42.73 -25.52
CA LEU A 503 51.70 -43.84 -25.91
C LEU A 503 52.38 -44.69 -26.99
N ALA A 504 52.34 -46.00 -26.83
CA ALA A 504 52.86 -46.97 -27.79
C ALA A 504 52.12 -46.88 -29.13
N GLU A 505 50.81 -46.66 -29.06
CA GLU A 505 49.95 -46.34 -30.20
C GLU A 505 49.19 -45.04 -29.90
N PRO A 506 49.50 -43.93 -30.60
CA PRO A 506 48.77 -42.68 -30.45
C PRO A 506 47.28 -42.85 -30.78
N VAL A 507 46.40 -42.30 -29.95
CA VAL A 507 44.94 -42.46 -30.12
C VAL A 507 44.38 -41.26 -30.86
N ASN A 508 43.79 -41.49 -32.03
CA ASN A 508 43.12 -40.45 -32.81
C ASN A 508 41.67 -40.28 -32.34
N VAL A 509 41.32 -39.12 -31.80
CA VAL A 509 39.98 -38.84 -31.24
C VAL A 509 38.94 -38.43 -32.29
N VAL A 510 39.38 -38.10 -33.51
CA VAL A 510 38.50 -37.66 -34.62
C VAL A 510 38.31 -38.73 -35.70
N GLU A 511 38.86 -39.92 -35.52
CA GLU A 511 38.81 -41.03 -36.48
C GLU A 511 37.50 -41.83 -36.41
N GLY A 512 36.83 -41.98 -37.56
CA GLY A 512 35.68 -42.88 -37.72
C GLY A 512 34.58 -42.67 -36.67
N GLU A 513 34.23 -43.73 -35.95
CA GLU A 513 33.17 -43.71 -34.94
C GLU A 513 33.57 -43.01 -33.63
N LYS A 514 34.85 -42.65 -33.45
CA LYS A 514 35.37 -41.96 -32.25
C LYS A 514 35.00 -40.49 -32.24
N LYS A 515 34.84 -39.89 -33.43
CA LYS A 515 34.41 -38.51 -33.59
C LYS A 515 33.03 -38.31 -32.97
N GLY A 516 32.97 -37.53 -31.90
CA GLY A 516 31.72 -37.25 -31.18
C GLY A 516 31.38 -38.24 -30.06
N ASN A 517 32.10 -39.36 -29.93
CA ASN A 517 31.82 -40.42 -28.96
C ASN A 517 32.99 -40.59 -27.99
N VAL A 518 32.93 -39.87 -26.87
CA VAL A 518 33.99 -39.80 -25.87
C VAL A 518 34.31 -41.16 -25.24
N GLU A 519 33.29 -42.00 -25.07
CA GLU A 519 33.47 -43.34 -24.53
C GLU A 519 34.38 -44.22 -25.41
N LYS A 520 34.36 -44.06 -26.74
CA LYS A 520 35.06 -44.95 -27.66
C LYS A 520 36.55 -44.69 -27.66
N TRP A 521 36.98 -43.43 -27.76
CA TRP A 521 38.41 -43.13 -27.72
C TRP A 521 38.99 -43.21 -26.30
N LEU A 522 38.21 -43.02 -25.24
CA LEU A 522 38.69 -43.27 -23.88
C LEU A 522 38.95 -44.76 -23.60
N MET A 523 38.17 -45.66 -24.20
CA MET A 523 38.48 -47.10 -24.17
C MET A 523 39.80 -47.42 -24.89
N GLU A 524 40.08 -46.78 -26.03
CA GLU A 524 41.37 -46.95 -26.71
C GLU A 524 42.54 -46.34 -25.93
N VAL A 525 42.34 -45.20 -25.28
CA VAL A 525 43.35 -44.64 -24.36
C VAL A 525 43.64 -45.63 -23.22
N GLN A 526 42.62 -46.33 -22.70
CA GLN A 526 42.82 -47.36 -21.69
C GLN A 526 43.64 -48.55 -22.24
N GLY A 527 43.35 -49.02 -23.46
CA GLY A 527 44.11 -50.09 -24.11
C GLY A 527 45.56 -49.68 -24.37
N SER A 528 45.76 -48.53 -25.04
CA SER A 528 47.07 -47.98 -25.35
C SER A 528 47.88 -47.67 -24.08
N MET A 529 47.24 -47.24 -22.98
CA MET A 529 47.87 -47.11 -21.68
C MET A 529 48.49 -48.44 -21.24
N ILE A 530 47.72 -49.54 -21.24
CA ILE A 530 48.19 -50.87 -20.81
C ILE A 530 49.35 -51.34 -21.71
N ASP A 531 49.24 -51.17 -23.03
CA ASP A 531 50.29 -51.57 -23.97
C ASP A 531 51.56 -50.76 -23.80
N SER A 532 51.42 -49.45 -23.56
CA SER A 532 52.54 -48.53 -23.29
C SER A 532 53.26 -48.92 -22.01
N LEU A 533 52.51 -49.18 -20.93
CA LEU A 533 53.07 -49.62 -19.66
C LEU A 533 53.76 -50.98 -19.79
N THR A 534 53.17 -51.91 -20.53
CA THR A 534 53.76 -53.24 -20.79
C THR A 534 55.06 -53.12 -21.58
N LYS A 535 55.08 -52.28 -22.62
CA LYS A 535 56.27 -52.02 -23.45
C LYS A 535 57.37 -51.29 -22.67
N VAL A 536 57.03 -50.26 -21.90
CA VAL A 536 57.98 -49.54 -21.05
C VAL A 536 58.56 -50.45 -19.98
N THR A 537 57.74 -51.31 -19.37
CA THR A 537 58.21 -52.28 -18.36
C THR A 537 59.10 -53.35 -18.99
N GLY A 538 58.72 -53.91 -20.15
CA GLY A 538 59.53 -54.87 -20.88
C GLY A 538 60.87 -54.29 -21.36
N ASN A 539 60.87 -53.08 -21.90
CA ASN A 539 62.09 -52.36 -22.28
C ASN A 539 62.96 -52.05 -21.05
N SER A 540 62.35 -51.68 -19.93
CA SER A 540 63.08 -51.43 -18.67
C SER A 540 63.72 -52.71 -18.14
N LEU A 541 63.06 -53.87 -18.26
CA LEU A 541 63.62 -55.17 -17.88
C LEU A 541 64.79 -55.60 -18.79
N LEU A 542 64.66 -55.43 -20.10
CA LEU A 542 65.73 -55.71 -21.07
C LEU A 542 66.93 -54.76 -20.89
N ALA A 543 66.66 -53.48 -20.62
CA ALA A 543 67.69 -52.50 -20.30
C ALA A 543 68.39 -52.89 -19.00
N TYR A 544 67.64 -53.23 -17.94
CA TYR A 544 68.19 -53.67 -16.66
C TYR A 544 69.16 -54.85 -16.77
N ALA A 545 68.92 -55.78 -17.71
CA ALA A 545 69.82 -56.90 -17.97
C ALA A 545 71.10 -56.52 -18.76
N LYS A 546 71.10 -55.39 -19.47
CA LYS A 546 72.17 -54.98 -20.40
C LYS A 546 73.00 -53.78 -19.93
N THR A 547 72.47 -52.92 -19.08
CA THR A 547 73.20 -51.73 -18.59
C THR A 547 74.02 -52.03 -17.35
N GLU A 548 75.27 -51.55 -17.34
CA GLU A 548 76.12 -51.56 -16.14
C GLU A 548 75.48 -50.71 -15.03
N ARG A 549 75.50 -51.26 -13.82
CA ARG A 549 74.96 -50.61 -12.63
C ARG A 549 75.74 -49.32 -12.35
N GLY A 550 75.12 -48.16 -12.60
CA GLY A 550 75.70 -46.84 -12.35
C GLY A 550 75.77 -45.89 -13.56
N GLY A 551 75.36 -46.33 -14.75
CA GLY A 551 75.27 -45.48 -15.94
C GLY A 551 74.14 -44.42 -15.88
N PRO A 552 74.13 -43.43 -16.80
CA PRO A 552 73.13 -42.37 -16.82
C PRO A 552 71.70 -42.94 -16.88
N ARG A 553 70.82 -42.41 -16.03
CA ARG A 553 69.42 -42.85 -15.89
C ARG A 553 68.74 -42.86 -17.25
N VAL A 554 68.28 -44.03 -17.70
CA VAL A 554 67.26 -44.11 -18.75
C VAL A 554 66.03 -43.38 -18.19
N GLN A 555 65.48 -42.43 -18.95
CA GLN A 555 64.25 -41.73 -18.58
C GLN A 555 63.07 -42.71 -18.59
N SER A 556 62.94 -43.50 -17.53
CA SER A 556 61.79 -44.36 -17.27
C SER A 556 60.91 -43.74 -16.16
N PRO A 557 59.58 -43.84 -16.24
CA PRO A 557 58.65 -43.45 -15.17
C PRO A 557 58.95 -44.17 -13.84
N ARG A 558 58.67 -43.58 -12.68
CA ARG A 558 59.07 -44.14 -11.37
C ARG A 558 58.61 -45.57 -11.15
N TYR A 559 57.38 -45.92 -11.54
CA TYR A 559 56.85 -47.28 -11.40
C TYR A 559 57.56 -48.31 -12.31
N ALA A 560 58.17 -47.87 -13.42
CA ALA A 560 58.97 -48.72 -14.31
C ALA A 560 60.46 -48.74 -13.92
N ARG A 561 60.88 -47.89 -12.98
CA ARG A 561 62.24 -47.93 -12.42
C ARG A 561 62.31 -49.07 -11.43
N THR A 562 62.79 -50.22 -11.87
CA THR A 562 63.39 -51.20 -10.96
C THR A 562 64.75 -50.68 -10.49
N SER A 563 64.75 -49.64 -9.63
CA SER A 563 65.96 -49.24 -8.91
C SER A 563 66.23 -50.28 -7.81
N PRO A 564 67.45 -50.87 -7.75
CA PRO A 564 67.75 -51.93 -6.81
C PRO A 564 67.96 -51.35 -5.41
N GLY A 565 66.94 -51.52 -4.59
CA GLY A 565 66.94 -51.19 -3.17
C GLY A 565 65.49 -51.01 -2.75
N TRP A 566 64.93 -52.04 -2.11
CA TRP A 566 63.53 -52.19 -1.68
C TRP A 566 62.58 -52.67 -2.78
N LEU A 567 62.08 -53.89 -2.60
CA LEU A 567 60.68 -54.20 -2.86
C LEU A 567 59.89 -53.54 -1.72
N PRO A 568 59.11 -52.47 -1.91
CA PRO A 568 57.95 -52.26 -1.07
C PRO A 568 56.89 -53.27 -1.52
N ALA A 569 56.19 -53.86 -0.56
CA ALA A 569 55.10 -54.82 -0.78
C ALA A 569 53.93 -54.30 -1.66
N GLU A 570 54.00 -53.05 -2.12
CA GLU A 570 52.98 -52.32 -2.87
C GLU A 570 53.01 -52.62 -4.39
N PHE A 571 54.12 -53.12 -4.94
CA PHE A 571 54.18 -53.48 -6.38
C PHE A 571 53.33 -54.73 -6.70
N THR A 572 53.20 -55.63 -5.72
CA THR A 572 52.24 -56.74 -5.76
C THR A 572 50.79 -56.27 -5.62
N SER A 573 50.54 -55.17 -4.91
CA SER A 573 49.18 -54.63 -4.73
C SER A 573 48.64 -53.97 -6.00
N PHE A 574 49.50 -53.35 -6.81
CA PHE A 574 49.10 -52.63 -8.03
C PHE A 574 48.75 -53.57 -9.20
N MET A 575 49.43 -54.71 -9.31
CA MET A 575 49.11 -55.75 -10.33
C MET A 575 47.91 -56.63 -9.95
N LEU A 576 47.42 -56.55 -8.72
CA LEU A 576 46.25 -57.29 -8.22
C LEU A 576 44.93 -56.49 -8.29
N HIS A 577 44.97 -55.21 -8.69
CA HIS A 577 43.80 -54.31 -8.77
C HIS A 577 43.61 -53.62 -10.14
N LEU A 578 44.33 -54.06 -11.17
CA LEU A 578 43.85 -54.01 -12.57
C LEU A 578 43.00 -55.26 -12.84
#